data_AF-A0A9C6XUD2-F1
#
_entry.id   AF-A0A9C6XUD2-F1
#
_cell.length_a   1.000
_cell.length_b   1.000
_cell.length_c   1.000
_cell.angle_alpha   90.00
_cell.angle_beta   90.00
_cell.angle_gamma   90.00
#
_symmetry.space_group_name_H-M   'P 1'
#
loop_
_entity.id
_entity.type
_entity.pdbx_description
1 polymer ?
#
loop_
_entity_poly.entity_id
_entity_poly.type
_entity_poly.pdbx_seq_one_letter_code
_entity_poly.pdbx_strand_id
1 'polypeptide(L)'
;MKRRRQFTALRSTALEFCLLTGLHGCKYIAQPGKHGVERFFWLLAVGVSVLASAYCMVWAYDFNRAHQTLLAIDTTHYPLWAVAAPAVTVCPSNKVLASRARRLARAM
;
A
#
# COMPACT_ATOMS: atom_id res chain seq x y z
N MET A 1 -26.83 -3.48 42.73
CA MET A 1 -25.75 -4.43 43.14
C MET A 1 -25.04 -5.12 41.97
N LYS A 2 -25.76 -5.75 41.01
CA LYS A 2 -25.20 -6.50 39.86
C LYS A 2 -24.19 -5.71 39.01
N ARG A 3 -24.49 -4.44 38.70
CA ARG A 3 -23.66 -3.53 37.88
C ARG A 3 -22.29 -3.20 38.50
N ARG A 4 -22.20 -3.06 39.84
CA ARG A 4 -20.92 -2.82 40.54
C ARG A 4 -20.02 -4.06 40.49
N ARG A 5 -20.61 -5.26 40.61
CA ARG A 5 -19.89 -6.55 40.58
C ARG A 5 -19.32 -6.86 39.20
N GLN A 6 -20.04 -6.48 38.14
CA GLN A 6 -19.55 -6.58 36.76
C GLN A 6 -18.40 -5.61 36.48
N PHE A 7 -18.46 -4.38 37.00
CA PHE A 7 -17.43 -3.38 36.78
C PHE A 7 -16.09 -3.75 37.44
N THR A 8 -16.14 -4.30 38.67
CA THR A 8 -14.93 -4.80 39.34
C THR A 8 -14.33 -6.01 38.61
N ALA A 9 -15.16 -6.92 38.10
CA ALA A 9 -14.69 -8.05 37.30
C ALA A 9 -14.03 -7.60 35.98
N LEU A 10 -14.64 -6.65 35.27
CA LEU A 10 -14.06 -6.12 34.03
C LEU A 10 -12.72 -5.43 34.29
N ARG A 11 -12.64 -4.66 35.39
CA ARG A 11 -11.40 -3.98 35.79
C ARG A 11 -10.29 -4.97 36.13
N SER A 12 -10.58 -6.04 36.88
CA SER A 12 -9.57 -7.03 37.23
C SER A 12 -9.04 -7.73 35.98
N THR A 13 -9.93 -8.13 35.06
CA THR A 13 -9.53 -8.76 33.80
C THR A 13 -8.73 -7.80 32.92
N ALA A 14 -9.11 -6.52 32.83
CA ALA A 14 -8.36 -5.53 32.06
C ALA A 14 -6.95 -5.29 32.64
N LEU A 15 -6.81 -5.26 33.97
CA LEU A 15 -5.50 -5.14 34.62
C LEU A 15 -4.64 -6.37 34.36
N GLU A 16 -5.21 -7.56 34.51
CA GLU A 16 -4.53 -8.82 34.26
C GLU A 16 -4.07 -8.92 32.79
N PHE A 17 -4.95 -8.57 31.85
CA PHE A 17 -4.62 -8.48 30.43
C PHE A 17 -3.44 -7.54 30.18
N CYS A 18 -3.49 -6.31 30.69
CA CYS A 18 -2.43 -5.33 30.49
C CYS A 18 -1.07 -5.76 31.10
N LEU A 19 -1.08 -6.56 32.16
CA LEU A 19 0.13 -7.05 32.82
C LEU A 19 0.75 -8.27 32.13
N LEU A 20 -0.07 -9.13 31.53
CA LEU A 20 0.36 -10.41 30.95
C LEU A 20 0.52 -10.38 29.43
N THR A 21 -0.07 -9.40 28.74
CA THR A 21 0.02 -9.29 27.28
C THR A 21 1.43 -8.92 26.81
N GLY A 22 1.76 -9.31 25.57
CA GLY A 22 2.95 -8.86 24.85
C GLY A 22 2.83 -7.46 24.22
N LEU A 23 1.69 -6.76 24.41
CA LEU A 23 1.52 -5.40 23.94
C LEU A 23 2.44 -4.45 24.71
N HIS A 24 3.37 -3.83 23.97
CA HIS A 24 4.33 -2.90 24.51
C HIS A 24 3.61 -1.68 25.10
N GLY A 25 4.04 -1.23 26.28
CA GLY A 25 3.43 -0.08 26.98
C GLY A 25 2.29 -0.46 27.94
N CYS A 26 1.47 -1.47 27.63
CA CYS A 26 0.32 -1.87 28.47
C CYS A 26 0.73 -2.26 29.90
N LYS A 27 1.84 -2.97 30.05
CA LYS A 27 2.40 -3.33 31.36
C LYS A 27 2.68 -2.11 32.22
N TYR A 28 3.28 -1.07 31.64
CA TYR A 28 3.66 0.14 32.38
C TYR A 28 2.46 1.01 32.79
N ILE A 29 1.36 0.92 32.04
CA ILE A 29 0.09 1.56 32.37
C ILE A 29 -0.54 0.88 33.61
N ALA A 30 -0.56 -0.46 33.63
CA ALA A 30 -1.21 -1.25 34.68
C ALA A 30 -0.32 -1.57 35.89
N GLN A 31 0.99 -1.30 35.82
CA GLN A 31 1.96 -1.69 36.85
C GLN A 31 1.62 -1.07 38.23
N PRO A 32 1.53 -1.88 39.30
CA PRO A 32 1.37 -1.39 40.67
C PRO A 32 2.55 -0.53 41.12
N GLY A 33 2.32 0.44 42.00
CA GLY A 33 3.39 1.27 42.60
C GLY A 33 3.95 2.39 41.70
N LYS A 34 3.50 2.51 40.45
CA LYS A 34 3.89 3.58 39.52
C LYS A 34 3.22 4.92 39.84
N HIS A 35 3.97 6.01 39.72
CA HIS A 35 3.45 7.36 39.88
C HIS A 35 2.45 7.72 38.77
N GLY A 36 1.45 8.56 39.07
CA GLY A 36 0.39 8.92 38.13
C GLY A 36 0.89 9.58 36.85
N VAL A 37 1.94 10.40 36.94
CA VAL A 37 2.56 11.06 35.78
C VAL A 37 3.19 10.05 34.82
N GLU A 38 3.88 9.04 35.33
CA GLU A 38 4.46 8.00 34.47
C GLU A 38 3.37 7.20 33.74
N ARG A 39 2.28 6.89 34.44
CA ARG A 39 1.14 6.19 33.82
C ARG A 39 0.50 7.02 32.72
N PHE A 40 0.34 8.33 32.94
CA PHE A 40 -0.18 9.24 31.93
C PHE A 40 0.74 9.33 30.72
N PHE A 41 2.06 9.41 30.93
CA PHE A 41 3.04 9.37 29.85
C PHE A 41 2.91 8.09 29.02
N TRP A 42 2.81 6.92 29.64
CA TRP A 42 2.66 5.65 28.92
C TRP A 42 1.31 5.55 28.20
N LEU A 43 0.23 6.08 28.78
CA LEU A 43 -1.07 6.17 28.11
C LEU A 43 -0.98 7.02 26.84
N LEU A 44 -0.32 8.18 26.91
CA LEU A 44 -0.09 9.02 25.73
C LEU A 44 0.79 8.33 24.70
N ALA A 45 1.90 7.72 25.11
CA ALA A 45 2.83 7.05 24.21
C ALA A 45 2.15 5.90 23.45
N VAL A 46 1.36 5.07 24.14
CA VAL A 46 0.57 3.99 23.51
C VAL A 46 -0.55 4.55 22.63
N GLY A 47 -1.22 5.62 23.07
CA GLY A 47 -2.26 6.26 22.26
C GLY A 47 -1.72 6.81 20.94
N VAL A 48 -0.60 7.55 21.00
CA VAL A 48 0.06 8.12 19.82
C VAL A 48 0.59 7.01 18.90
N SER A 49 1.18 5.94 19.46
CA SER A 49 1.69 4.84 18.63
C SER A 49 0.57 4.13 17.86
N VAL A 50 -0.57 3.85 18.51
CA VAL A 50 -1.73 3.24 17.86
C VAL A 50 -2.30 4.14 16.76
N LEU A 51 -2.44 5.44 17.02
CA LEU A 51 -2.92 6.40 16.02
C LEU A 51 -1.97 6.50 14.82
N ALA A 52 -0.67 6.57 15.07
CA ALA A 52 0.35 6.61 14.02
C ALA A 52 0.35 5.32 13.19
N SER A 53 0.28 4.15 13.84
CA SER A 53 0.18 2.86 13.15
C SER A 53 -1.07 2.75 12.30
N ALA A 54 -2.24 3.18 12.81
CA ALA A 54 -3.49 3.18 12.05
C ALA A 54 -3.40 4.11 10.83
N TYR A 55 -2.85 5.32 11.01
CA TYR A 55 -2.64 6.25 9.91
C TYR A 55 -1.73 5.67 8.82
N CYS A 56 -0.56 5.13 9.21
CA CYS A 56 0.36 4.49 8.27
C CYS A 56 -0.28 3.30 7.55
N MET A 57 -1.10 2.50 8.24
CA MET A 57 -1.79 1.36 7.64
C MET A 57 -2.80 1.81 6.58
N VAL A 58 -3.61 2.82 6.87
CA VAL A 58 -4.57 3.40 5.90
C VAL A 58 -3.81 3.97 4.70
N TRP A 59 -2.75 4.73 4.96
CA TRP A 59 -1.95 5.32 3.89
C TRP A 59 -1.31 4.25 2.99
N ALA A 60 -0.72 3.21 3.57
CA ALA A 60 -0.13 2.09 2.83
C ALA A 60 -1.19 1.31 2.03
N TYR A 61 -2.37 1.11 2.62
CA TYR A 61 -3.50 0.47 1.95
C TYR A 61 -3.96 1.25 0.73
N ASP A 62 -4.17 2.56 0.86
CA ASP A 62 -4.60 3.43 -0.24
C ASP A 62 -3.53 3.52 -1.33
N PHE A 63 -2.26 3.62 -0.95
CA PHE A 63 -1.15 3.63 -1.88
C PHE A 63 -1.11 2.34 -2.72
N ASN A 64 -1.22 1.18 -2.07
CA ASN A 64 -1.22 -0.12 -2.74
C ASN A 64 -2.47 -0.32 -3.62
N ARG A 65 -3.62 0.19 -3.21
CA ARG A 65 -4.84 0.17 -4.03
C ARG A 65 -4.72 1.01 -5.31
N ALA A 66 -4.04 2.14 -5.23
CA ALA A 66 -3.80 3.02 -6.38
C ALA A 66 -2.69 2.47 -7.31
N HIS A 67 -1.69 1.78 -6.77
CA HIS A 67 -0.50 1.31 -7.50
C HIS A 67 -0.34 -0.21 -7.40
N GLN A 68 -1.35 -0.94 -7.84
CA GLN A 68 -1.44 -2.41 -7.72
C GLN A 68 -0.38 -3.16 -8.54
N THR A 69 0.16 -2.51 -9.58
CA THR A 69 1.14 -3.12 -10.49
C THR A 69 2.45 -2.36 -10.40
N LEU A 70 3.48 -3.03 -9.91
CA LEU A 70 4.85 -2.54 -9.96
C LEU A 70 5.51 -3.05 -11.26
N LEU A 71 5.86 -2.15 -12.17
CA LEU A 71 6.65 -2.49 -13.35
C LEU A 71 8.14 -2.36 -12.99
N ALA A 72 8.84 -3.49 -12.93
CA ALA A 72 10.30 -3.53 -12.79
C ALA A 72 10.92 -4.05 -14.10
N ILE A 73 11.96 -3.36 -14.58
CA ILE A 73 12.75 -3.82 -15.73
C ILE A 73 13.92 -4.62 -15.17
N ASP A 74 13.86 -5.94 -15.33
CA ASP A 74 14.88 -6.87 -14.80
C ASP A 74 16.22 -6.71 -15.52
N THR A 75 16.19 -6.56 -16.83
CA THR A 75 17.36 -6.22 -17.64
C THR A 75 16.97 -5.36 -18.84
N THR A 76 17.85 -4.45 -19.24
CA THR A 76 17.78 -3.76 -20.54
C THR A 76 18.56 -4.51 -21.63
N HIS A 77 19.15 -5.66 -21.29
CA HIS A 77 20.10 -6.40 -22.10
C HIS A 77 19.49 -7.71 -22.60
N TYR A 78 18.39 -7.63 -23.33
CA TYR A 78 17.89 -8.78 -24.07
C TYR A 78 18.84 -9.07 -25.26
N PRO A 79 19.36 -10.29 -25.42
CA PRO A 79 20.35 -10.58 -26.44
C PRO A 79 19.79 -10.36 -27.85
N LEU A 80 20.48 -9.57 -28.68
CA LEU A 80 20.03 -9.24 -30.05
C LEU A 80 19.75 -10.48 -30.91
N TRP A 81 20.51 -11.57 -30.71
CA TRP A 81 20.36 -12.81 -31.48
C TRP A 81 19.08 -13.60 -31.14
N ALA A 82 18.43 -13.31 -30.01
CA ALA A 82 17.18 -13.94 -29.59
C ALA A 82 15.94 -13.13 -30.00
N VAL A 83 16.12 -11.91 -30.52
CA VAL A 83 15.01 -11.05 -30.95
C VAL A 83 14.48 -11.53 -32.30
N ALA A 84 13.18 -11.85 -32.37
CA ALA A 84 12.53 -12.13 -33.64
C ALA A 84 12.61 -10.89 -34.54
N ALA A 85 12.89 -11.12 -35.83
CA ALA A 85 12.94 -10.02 -36.80
C ALA A 85 11.61 -9.23 -36.79
N PRO A 86 11.65 -7.88 -36.72
CA PRO A 86 10.43 -7.09 -36.70
C PRO A 86 9.75 -7.12 -38.07
N ALA A 87 8.44 -6.87 -38.08
CA ALA A 87 7.74 -6.62 -39.33
C ALA A 87 8.26 -5.32 -39.95
N VAL A 88 8.77 -5.41 -41.18
CA VAL A 88 9.23 -4.25 -41.96
C VAL A 88 8.18 -3.91 -43.00
N THR A 89 7.56 -2.74 -42.88
CA THR A 89 6.65 -2.22 -43.91
C THR A 89 7.37 -1.17 -44.75
N VAL A 90 7.40 -1.37 -46.06
CA VAL A 90 8.03 -0.46 -47.02
C VAL A 90 6.94 0.17 -47.89
N CYS A 91 6.88 1.50 -47.90
CA CYS A 91 5.99 2.26 -48.79
C CYS A 91 6.81 3.14 -49.72
N PRO A 92 6.47 3.23 -51.02
CA PRO A 92 7.11 4.17 -51.92
C PRO A 92 6.77 5.61 -51.53
N SER A 93 7.75 6.52 -51.60
CA SER A 93 7.51 7.97 -51.39
C SER A 93 6.55 8.56 -52.43
N ASN A 94 6.45 7.90 -53.59
CA ASN A 94 5.44 8.24 -54.57
C ASN A 94 4.06 7.73 -54.14
N LYS A 95 3.18 8.66 -53.75
CA LYS A 95 1.81 8.39 -53.31
C LYS A 95 0.89 7.94 -54.44
N VAL A 96 1.22 8.26 -55.70
CA VAL A 96 0.33 8.05 -56.85
C VAL A 96 1.08 7.48 -58.04
N LEU A 97 0.59 6.36 -58.57
CA LEU A 97 1.07 5.86 -59.85
C LEU A 97 0.51 6.76 -60.97
N ALA A 98 1.38 7.48 -61.67
CA ALA A 98 1.01 8.38 -62.76
C ALA A 98 0.22 7.68 -63.88
N SER A 99 0.46 6.39 -64.12
CA SER A 99 -0.35 5.58 -65.05
C SER A 99 -1.78 5.38 -64.55
N ARG A 100 -1.97 5.11 -63.25
CA ARG A 100 -3.29 4.96 -62.64
C ARG A 100 -4.04 6.29 -62.59
N ALA A 101 -3.36 7.39 -62.25
CA ALA A 101 -3.94 8.73 -62.26
C ALA A 101 -4.42 9.14 -63.65
N ARG A 102 -3.58 8.97 -64.68
CA ARG A 102 -3.95 9.28 -66.08
C ARG A 102 -5.09 8.41 -66.59
N ARG A 103 -5.14 7.14 -66.19
CA ARG A 103 -6.27 6.26 -66.54
C ARG A 103 -7.58 6.74 -65.91
N LEU A 104 -7.55 7.11 -64.63
CA LEU A 104 -8.73 7.65 -63.95
C LEU A 104 -9.20 8.97 -64.60
N ALA A 105 -8.28 9.89 -64.89
CA ALA A 105 -8.60 11.17 -65.53
C ALA A 105 -9.15 11.06 -66.96
N ARG A 106 -8.95 9.92 -67.63
CA ARG A 106 -9.53 9.63 -68.96
C ARG A 106 -10.86 8.88 -68.88
N ALA A 107 -11.14 8.25 -67.74
CA ALA A 107 -12.38 7.51 -67.48
C ALA A 107 -13.44 8.38 -66.78
N MET A 108 -13.03 9.53 -66.26
CA MET A 108 -13.89 10.67 -65.91
C MET A 108 -14.12 11.51 -67.16
#